data_AF-A0A952Z3V0-F1
#
_entry.id   AF-A0A952Z3V0-F1
#
_cell.length_a   1.000
_cell.length_b   1.000
_cell.length_c   1.000
_cell.angle_alpha   90.00
_cell.angle_beta   90.00
_cell.angle_gamma   90.00
#
_symmetry.space_group_name_H-M   'P 1'
#
loop_
_entity.id
_entity.type
_entity.pdbx_description
1 polymer ?
#
loop_
_entity_poly.entity_id
_entity_poly.type
_entity_poly.pdbx_seq_one_letter_code
_entity_poly.pdbx_strand_id
1 'polypeptide(L)'
;MSCYISFRTYHSKKFQKKRYIAYKISQNIVCIEVQGKNIKLFLKLKPSDIPDGTKNYRDVTSIGHYGTDDVEFTLSSEAEFKSVKEFVAMAYNKVGG
;
A
#
# COMPACT_ATOMS: atom_id res chain seq x y z
N MET A 1 1.76 3.15 -15.28
CA MET A 1 0.88 2.34 -14.41
C MET A 1 -0.11 3.27 -13.76
N SER A 2 -1.40 3.05 -13.99
CA SER A 2 -2.48 3.87 -13.44
C SER A 2 -3.16 3.06 -12.35
N CYS A 3 -3.03 3.50 -11.10
CA CYS A 3 -3.72 2.89 -9.97
C CYS A 3 -5.24 3.02 -10.16
N TYR A 4 -5.96 1.89 -10.24
CA TYR A 4 -7.40 1.89 -10.52
C TYR A 4 -8.23 2.15 -9.27
N ILE A 5 -7.75 1.71 -8.09
CA ILE A 5 -8.40 1.96 -6.81
C ILE A 5 -7.32 2.25 -5.75
N SER A 6 -7.41 3.41 -5.12
CA SER A 6 -6.49 3.88 -4.07
C SER A 6 -7.22 3.91 -2.73
N PHE A 7 -6.81 3.07 -1.78
CA PHE A 7 -7.32 3.16 -0.41
C PHE A 7 -6.44 4.08 0.41
N ARG A 8 -7.08 5.04 1.10
CA ARG A 8 -6.40 6.07 1.87
C ARG A 8 -6.80 5.99 3.33
N THR A 9 -5.83 6.13 4.23
CA THR A 9 -6.11 6.35 5.65
C THR A 9 -6.49 7.81 5.88
N TYR A 10 -7.47 8.05 6.75
CA TYR A 10 -7.85 9.41 7.14
C TYR A 10 -7.33 9.68 8.55
N HIS A 11 -6.16 10.30 8.63
CA HIS A 11 -5.61 10.79 9.89
C HIS A 11 -5.42 12.30 9.79
N SER A 12 -5.92 13.05 10.77
CA SER A 12 -5.84 14.51 10.82
C SER A 12 -4.66 14.92 11.69
N LYS A 13 -3.51 15.23 11.09
CA LYS A 13 -2.34 15.72 11.84
C LYS A 13 -2.38 17.24 11.93
N LYS A 14 -2.46 17.76 13.16
CA LYS A 14 -2.46 19.20 13.46
C LYS A 14 -1.04 19.78 13.33
N PHE A 15 -0.83 20.71 12.41
CA PHE A 15 0.40 21.47 12.27
C PHE A 15 0.17 22.89 12.78
N GLN A 16 0.91 23.29 13.82
CA GLN A 16 0.86 24.66 14.33
C GLN A 16 1.87 25.52 13.57
N LYS A 17 1.39 26.45 12.74
CA LYS A 17 2.21 27.51 12.14
C LYS A 17 1.88 28.84 12.82
N LYS A 18 2.83 29.77 12.81
CA LYS A 18 2.74 31.10 13.49
C LYS A 18 1.45 31.90 13.23
N ARG A 19 0.68 31.58 12.17
CA ARG A 19 -0.53 32.31 11.76
C ARG A 19 -1.78 31.44 11.54
N TYR A 20 -1.68 30.11 11.60
CA TYR A 20 -2.83 29.21 11.42
C TYR A 20 -2.53 27.77 11.86
N ILE A 21 -3.60 27.02 12.11
CA ILE A 21 -3.59 25.58 12.33
C ILE A 21 -3.89 24.89 11.00
N ALA A 22 -2.99 24.02 10.54
CA ALA A 22 -3.19 23.20 9.35
C ALA A 22 -3.58 21.77 9.72
N TYR A 23 -4.49 21.17 8.96
CA TYR A 23 -4.79 19.74 9.03
C TYR A 23 -4.33 19.09 7.72
N LYS A 24 -3.39 18.15 7.80
CA LYS A 24 -2.99 17.34 6.63
C LYS A 24 -3.81 16.06 6.62
N ILE A 25 -4.52 15.79 5.53
CA ILE A 25 -5.43 14.66 5.39
C ILE A 25 -4.92 13.69 4.32
N SER A 26 -4.81 12.43 4.72
CA SER A 26 -4.64 11.21 3.93
C SER A 26 -3.31 10.91 3.24
N GLN A 27 -2.88 9.66 3.40
CA GLN A 27 -1.86 9.02 2.59
C GLN A 27 -2.44 7.72 2.00
N ASN A 28 -2.01 7.34 0.81
CA ASN A 28 -2.34 6.06 0.22
C ASN A 28 -1.66 4.93 1.02
N ILE A 29 -2.38 3.81 1.20
CA ILE A 29 -1.86 2.58 1.83
C ILE A 29 -1.83 1.38 0.88
N VAL A 30 -2.72 1.37 -0.12
CA VAL A 30 -2.74 0.33 -1.15
C VAL A 30 -3.30 0.88 -2.46
N CYS A 31 -2.59 0.55 -3.54
CA CYS A 31 -3.05 0.71 -4.91
C CYS A 31 -3.43 -0.64 -5.50
N ILE A 32 -4.62 -0.72 -6.10
CA ILE A 32 -5.11 -1.94 -6.75
C ILE A 32 -5.13 -1.73 -8.26
N GLU A 33 -4.56 -2.68 -9.00
CA GLU A 33 -4.71 -2.79 -10.44
C GLU A 33 -5.40 -4.13 -10.76
N VAL A 34 -6.60 -4.04 -11.32
CA VAL A 34 -7.37 -5.21 -11.74
C VAL A 34 -6.97 -5.55 -13.18
N GLN A 35 -6.48 -6.78 -13.39
CA GLN A 35 -6.19 -7.33 -14.71
C GLN A 35 -7.21 -8.40 -15.07
N GLY A 36 -7.32 -8.76 -16.35
CA GLY A 36 -8.30 -9.75 -16.79
C GLY A 36 -8.16 -11.15 -16.17
N LYS A 37 -7.00 -11.48 -15.58
CA LYS A 37 -6.73 -12.80 -14.97
C LYS A 37 -6.32 -12.76 -13.50
N ASN A 38 -5.93 -11.60 -12.99
CA ASN A 38 -5.40 -11.45 -11.63
C ASN A 38 -5.59 -10.01 -11.14
N ILE A 39 -5.35 -9.81 -9.85
CA ILE A 39 -5.38 -8.51 -9.20
C ILE A 39 -3.98 -8.24 -8.66
N LYS A 40 -3.44 -7.06 -8.98
CA LYS A 40 -2.19 -6.59 -8.39
C LYS A 40 -2.48 -5.61 -7.26
N LEU A 41 -1.78 -5.80 -6.15
CA LEU A 41 -1.81 -4.91 -4.99
C LEU A 41 -0.42 -4.33 -4.79
N PHE A 42 -0.34 -3.01 -4.77
CA PHE A 42 0.86 -2.26 -4.44
C PHE A 42 0.67 -1.71 -3.02
N LEU A 43 1.42 -2.22 -2.06
CA LEU A 43 1.28 -1.86 -0.65
C LEU A 43 2.36 -0.87 -0.24
N LYS A 44 1.98 0.08 0.63
CA LYS A 44 2.92 1.03 1.23
C LYS A 44 3.80 0.40 2.30
N LEU A 45 4.63 -0.54 1.86
CA LEU A 45 5.60 -1.31 2.63
C LEU A 45 6.92 -1.34 1.86
N LYS A 46 8.00 -1.64 2.58
CA LYS A 46 9.30 -1.93 2.01
C LYS A 46 9.48 -3.45 1.88
N PRO A 47 10.30 -3.91 0.93
CA PRO A 47 10.78 -5.30 0.88
C PRO A 47 11.23 -5.84 2.24
N SER A 48 11.92 -5.00 3.03
CA SER A 48 12.40 -5.34 4.37
C SER A 48 11.31 -5.56 5.43
N ASP A 49 10.08 -5.14 5.17
CA ASP A 49 8.94 -5.38 6.08
C ASP A 49 8.29 -6.75 5.83
N ILE A 50 8.66 -7.43 4.74
CA ILE A 50 8.07 -8.70 4.34
C ILE A 50 8.92 -9.86 4.91
N PRO A 51 8.32 -10.80 5.66
CA PRO A 51 9.04 -11.96 6.16
C PRO A 51 9.61 -12.83 5.03
N ASP A 52 10.80 -13.36 5.26
CA ASP A 52 11.45 -14.29 4.35
C ASP A 52 10.56 -15.52 4.10
N GLY A 53 10.48 -15.94 2.83
CA GLY A 53 9.63 -17.06 2.42
C GLY A 53 8.16 -16.72 2.14
N THR A 54 7.77 -15.43 2.25
CA THR A 54 6.46 -14.96 1.76
C THR A 54 6.31 -15.25 0.27
N LYS A 55 5.25 -15.96 -0.11
CA LYS A 55 4.96 -16.30 -1.51
C LYS A 55 4.22 -15.14 -2.19
N ASN A 56 4.29 -15.09 -3.51
CA ASN A 56 3.49 -14.19 -4.36
C ASN A 56 3.75 -12.70 -4.17
N TYR A 57 4.93 -12.35 -3.65
CA TYR A 57 5.43 -11.00 -3.53
C TYR A 57 6.55 -10.76 -4.56
N ARG A 58 6.62 -9.52 -5.06
CA ARG A 58 7.69 -9.02 -5.92
C ARG A 58 8.20 -7.67 -5.39
N ASP A 59 9.52 -7.56 -5.25
CA ASP A 59 10.20 -6.28 -5.08
C ASP A 59 10.11 -5.49 -6.39
N VAL A 60 9.47 -4.32 -6.34
CA VAL A 60 9.34 -3.44 -7.51
C VAL A 60 10.18 -2.18 -7.40
N THR A 61 10.96 -1.98 -6.33
CA THR A 61 11.74 -0.77 -6.02
C THR A 61 12.55 -0.26 -7.23
N SER A 62 13.13 -1.17 -8.01
CA SER A 62 13.99 -0.84 -9.16
C SER A 62 13.25 -0.71 -10.50
N ILE A 63 11.94 -0.95 -10.55
CA ILE A 63 11.18 -1.14 -11.79
C ILE A 63 10.54 0.16 -12.30
N GLY A 64 10.50 1.21 -11.47
CA GLY A 64 9.93 2.51 -11.84
C GLY A 64 8.40 2.44 -11.97
N HIS A 65 7.69 3.04 -11.03
CA HIS A 65 6.23 3.04 -11.00
C HIS A 65 5.74 4.39 -10.47
N TYR A 66 4.56 4.83 -10.91
CA TYR A 66 3.97 6.13 -10.57
C TYR A 66 3.33 6.15 -9.16
N GLY A 67 3.65 5.15 -8.33
CA GLY A 67 3.15 4.96 -6.96
C GLY A 67 4.20 5.30 -5.90
N THR A 68 3.87 5.10 -4.61
CA THR A 68 4.77 5.36 -3.46
C THR A 68 5.26 4.05 -2.81
N ASP A 69 5.13 2.93 -3.52
CA ASP A 69 4.97 1.61 -2.92
C ASP A 69 5.90 0.60 -3.60
N ASP A 70 6.80 -0.01 -2.82
CA ASP A 70 7.91 -0.85 -3.31
C ASP A 70 7.58 -2.37 -3.34
N VAL A 71 6.39 -2.73 -2.86
CA VAL A 71 5.94 -4.12 -2.66
C VAL A 71 4.71 -4.40 -3.52
N GLU A 72 4.84 -5.32 -4.47
CA GLU A 72 3.75 -5.83 -5.31
C GLU A 72 3.33 -7.24 -4.87
N PHE A 73 2.04 -7.44 -4.67
CA PHE A 73 1.41 -8.76 -4.56
C PHE A 73 0.54 -9.03 -5.78
N THR A 74 0.66 -10.22 -6.37
CA THR A 74 -0.26 -10.68 -7.42
C THR A 74 -1.18 -11.75 -6.88
N LEU A 75 -2.49 -11.52 -7.02
CA LEU A 75 -3.56 -12.39 -6.53
C LEU A 75 -4.33 -12.98 -7.70
N SER A 76 -4.41 -14.30 -7.76
CA SER A 76 -5.21 -15.06 -8.73
C SER A 76 -6.26 -15.94 -8.05
N SER A 77 -6.23 -16.07 -6.72
CA SER A 77 -7.22 -16.84 -5.95
C SER A 77 -7.55 -16.22 -4.59
N GLU A 78 -8.68 -16.61 -4.01
CA GLU A 78 -9.12 -16.16 -2.69
C GLU A 78 -8.18 -16.60 -1.55
N ALA A 79 -7.55 -17.76 -1.69
CA ALA A 79 -6.58 -18.26 -0.71
C ALA A 79 -5.37 -17.32 -0.59
N GLU A 80 -4.90 -16.78 -1.72
CA GLU A 80 -3.80 -15.80 -1.73
C GLU A 80 -4.23 -14.48 -1.09
N PHE A 81 -5.48 -14.04 -1.32
CA PHE A 81 -6.01 -12.83 -0.69
C PHE A 81 -5.98 -12.92 0.85
N LYS A 82 -6.29 -14.10 1.42
CA LYS A 82 -6.25 -14.32 2.87
C LYS A 82 -4.85 -14.08 3.45
N SER A 83 -3.80 -14.52 2.74
CA SER A 83 -2.42 -14.27 3.16
C SER A 83 -2.01 -12.80 3.02
N VAL A 84 -2.53 -12.10 2.01
CA VAL A 84 -2.18 -10.68 1.77
C VAL A 84 -2.88 -9.73 2.74
N LYS A 85 -4.01 -10.14 3.33
CA LYS A 85 -4.77 -9.31 4.28
C LYS A 85 -3.93 -8.83 5.48
N GLU A 86 -2.99 -9.64 5.95
CA GLU A 86 -2.09 -9.28 7.05
C GLU A 86 -1.14 -8.13 6.66
N PHE A 87 -0.61 -8.16 5.42
CA PHE A 87 0.23 -7.08 4.89
C PHE A 87 -0.54 -5.80 4.64
N VAL A 88 -1.82 -5.88 4.22
CA VAL A 88 -2.69 -4.70 4.11
C VAL A 88 -2.90 -4.05 5.48
N ALA A 89 -3.12 -4.84 6.53
CA ALA A 89 -3.23 -4.33 7.89
C ALA A 89 -1.92 -3.71 8.38
N MET A 90 -0.78 -4.31 8.05
CA MET A 90 0.54 -3.77 8.36
C MET A 90 0.76 -2.40 7.68
N ALA A 91 0.40 -2.28 6.40
CA ALA A 91 0.49 -1.02 5.66
C ALA A 91 -0.42 0.06 6.28
N TYR A 92 -1.64 -0.30 6.70
CA TYR A 92 -2.55 0.60 7.41
C TYR A 92 -1.92 1.14 8.70
N ASN A 93 -1.41 0.26 9.55
CA ASN A 93 -0.80 0.63 10.83
C ASN A 93 0.44 1.51 10.65
N LYS A 94 1.27 1.23 9.64
CA LYS A 94 2.50 1.99 9.37
C LYS A 94 2.23 3.44 8.93
N VAL A 95 1.09 3.68 8.28
CA VAL A 95 0.75 4.98 7.69
C VAL A 95 -0.14 5.82 8.60
N GLY A 96 -1.00 5.21 9.42
CA GLY A 96 -1.94 5.96 10.25
C GLY A 96 -2.56 5.21 11.42
N GLY A 97 -1.94 4.11 11.87
CA GLY A 97 -2.26 3.45 13.14
C GLY A 97 -1.88 4.29 14.35
#